data_AF-A0A9Y2KXT0-F1
#
_entry.id   AF-A0A9Y2KXT0-F1
#
_cell.length_a   1.000
_cell.length_b   1.000
_cell.length_c   1.000
_cell.angle_alpha   90.00
_cell.angle_beta   90.00
_cell.angle_gamma   90.00
#
_symmetry.space_group_name_H-M   'P 1'
#
loop_
_entity.id
_entity.type
_entity.pdbx_description
1 polymer ?
#
loop_
_entity_poly.entity_id
_entity_poly.type
_entity_poly.pdbx_seq_one_letter_code
_entity_poly.pdbx_strand_id
1 'polypeptide(L)'
;MRLYLLCCALLLSACGPDPIVVTAPPPQVPADLLRGCAGWTGPVPNTEGQLSDALVAELRGRHCANGRIVSIAEILNPSGPR
;
A
#
# COMPACT_ATOMS: atom_id res chain seq x y z
N MET A 1 18.99 15.57 -51.12
CA MET A 1 17.75 14.76 -51.04
C MET A 1 17.91 13.44 -50.29
N ARG A 2 19.03 12.72 -50.45
CA ARG A 2 19.32 11.46 -49.73
C ARG A 2 19.39 11.61 -48.19
N LEU A 3 19.88 12.75 -47.69
CA LEU A 3 19.94 13.03 -46.25
C LEU A 3 18.54 13.19 -45.62
N TYR A 4 17.62 13.80 -46.36
CA TYR A 4 16.25 14.03 -45.91
C TYR A 4 15.49 12.71 -45.74
N LEU A 5 15.67 11.79 -46.69
CA LEU A 5 15.08 10.45 -46.61
C LEU A 5 15.61 9.64 -45.42
N LEU A 6 16.89 9.81 -45.05
CA LEU A 6 17.47 9.16 -43.87
C LEU A 6 16.91 9.74 -42.56
N CYS A 7 16.75 11.06 -42.48
CA CYS A 7 16.12 11.69 -41.32
C CYS A 7 14.65 11.25 -41.17
N CYS A 8 13.90 11.19 -42.27
CA CYS A 8 12.53 10.66 -42.25
C CYS A 8 12.48 9.19 -41.80
N ALA A 9 13.38 8.34 -42.31
CA ALA A 9 13.43 6.93 -41.91
C ALA A 9 13.75 6.75 -40.41
N LEU A 10 14.67 7.54 -39.86
CA LEU A 10 14.99 7.53 -38.43
C LEU A 10 13.79 7.99 -37.57
N LEU A 11 13.10 9.06 -37.97
CA LEU A 11 11.92 9.57 -37.27
C LEU A 11 10.74 8.58 -37.30
N LEU A 12 10.56 7.84 -38.40
CA LEU A 12 9.53 6.79 -38.47
C LEU A 12 9.89 5.56 -37.62
N SER A 13 11.18 5.25 -37.44
CA SER A 13 11.61 4.11 -36.61
C SER A 13 11.42 4.33 -35.10
N ALA A 14 11.21 5.58 -34.68
CA ALA A 14 10.91 5.92 -33.29
C ALA A 14 9.44 5.65 -32.90
N CYS A 15 8.56 5.41 -33.89
CA CYS A 15 7.15 5.09 -33.67
C CYS A 15 6.93 3.58 -33.87
N GLY A 16 7.50 2.79 -32.96
CA GLY A 16 7.20 1.36 -32.84
C GLY A 16 6.06 1.13 -31.86
N PRO A 17 5.42 -0.07 -31.86
CA PRO A 17 4.50 -0.43 -30.79
C PRO A 17 5.19 -0.26 -29.43
N ASP A 18 4.48 0.33 -28.47
CA ASP A 18 4.99 0.46 -27.10
C ASP A 18 5.48 -0.90 -26.61
N PRO A 19 6.62 -0.95 -25.89
CA PRO A 19 7.06 -2.19 -25.30
C PRO A 19 5.94 -2.73 -24.42
N ILE A 20 5.56 -3.99 -24.65
CA ILE A 20 4.57 -4.67 -23.81
C ILE A 20 5.23 -4.85 -22.44
N VAL A 21 4.97 -3.91 -21.53
CA VAL A 21 5.37 -4.05 -20.14
C VAL A 21 4.43 -5.07 -19.51
N VAL A 22 4.87 -6.32 -19.44
CA VAL A 22 4.19 -7.36 -18.65
C VAL A 22 4.50 -7.08 -17.19
N THR A 23 3.69 -6.21 -16.58
CA THR A 23 3.73 -6.00 -15.13
C THR A 23 3.15 -7.22 -14.45
N ALA A 24 3.86 -7.74 -13.45
CA ALA A 24 3.29 -8.77 -12.58
C ALA A 24 1.98 -8.24 -11.96
N PRO A 25 0.96 -9.09 -11.81
CA PRO A 25 -0.25 -8.70 -11.10
C PRO A 25 0.11 -8.20 -9.70
N PRO A 26 -0.62 -7.19 -9.18
CA PRO A 26 -0.33 -6.64 -7.86
C PRO A 26 -0.43 -7.72 -6.78
N PRO A 27 0.37 -7.63 -5.71
CA PRO A 27 0.28 -8.54 -4.58
C PRO A 27 -1.13 -8.54 -4.01
N GLN A 28 -1.68 -9.72 -3.76
CA GLN A 28 -3.02 -9.82 -3.16
C GLN A 28 -2.92 -9.62 -1.65
N VAL A 29 -3.51 -8.52 -1.16
CA VAL A 29 -3.64 -8.25 0.28
C VAL A 29 -4.95 -8.86 0.79
N PRO A 30 -4.91 -9.74 1.80
CA PRO A 30 -6.11 -10.29 2.42
C PRO A 30 -7.07 -9.20 2.95
N ALA A 31 -8.37 -9.38 2.72
CA ALA A 31 -9.39 -8.37 3.05
C ALA A 31 -9.57 -8.15 4.56
N ASP A 32 -9.21 -9.13 5.39
CA ASP A 32 -9.21 -9.03 6.85
C ASP A 32 -8.14 -8.06 7.39
N LEU A 33 -6.99 -7.94 6.72
CA LEU A 33 -5.96 -6.95 7.05
C LEU A 33 -6.42 -5.52 6.81
N LEU A 34 -7.39 -5.33 5.92
CA LEU A 34 -7.97 -4.02 5.59
C LEU A 34 -9.12 -3.63 6.51
N ARG A 35 -9.58 -4.53 7.40
CA ARG A 35 -10.60 -4.18 8.39
C ARG A 35 -10.02 -3.24 9.43
N GLY A 36 -10.88 -2.43 10.05
CA GLY A 36 -10.49 -1.63 11.22
C GLY A 36 -10.11 -2.51 12.42
N CYS A 37 -9.27 -1.99 13.31
CA CYS A 37 -9.06 -2.53 14.65
C CYS A 37 -9.87 -1.69 15.64
N ALA A 38 -10.62 -2.35 16.52
CA ALA A 38 -11.41 -1.64 17.52
C ALA A 38 -10.52 -1.14 18.67
N GLY A 39 -10.75 0.10 19.09
CA GLY A 39 -10.23 0.68 20.33
C GLY A 39 -11.29 0.61 21.43
N TRP A 40 -11.45 1.70 22.19
CA TRP A 40 -12.53 1.81 23.17
C TRP A 40 -13.89 1.97 22.48
N THR A 41 -14.84 1.08 22.78
CA THR A 41 -16.21 1.12 22.23
C THR A 41 -17.26 1.43 23.30
N GLY A 42 -16.84 1.75 24.52
CA GLY A 42 -17.72 2.10 25.62
C GLY A 42 -18.15 3.56 25.60
N PRO A 43 -18.96 4.00 26.58
CA PRO A 43 -19.32 5.41 26.73
C PRO A 43 -18.11 6.29 27.04
N VAL A 44 -18.29 7.61 26.98
CA VAL A 44 -17.25 8.56 27.41
C VAL A 44 -16.90 8.29 28.89
N PRO A 45 -15.63 8.05 29.23
CA PRO A 45 -15.20 7.81 30.60
C PRO A 45 -15.49 9.00 31.53
N ASN A 46 -16.04 8.73 32.72
CA ASN A 46 -16.31 9.74 33.75
C ASN A 46 -15.51 9.50 35.05
N THR A 47 -14.80 8.38 35.14
CA THR A 47 -13.96 8.02 36.29
C THR A 47 -12.56 7.66 35.84
N GLU A 48 -11.59 7.76 36.74
CA GLU A 48 -10.20 7.38 36.47
C GLU A 48 -10.06 5.91 36.05
N GLY A 49 -10.83 5.00 36.68
CA GLY A 49 -10.85 3.60 36.29
C GLY A 49 -11.32 3.40 34.85
N GLN A 50 -12.41 4.07 34.47
CA GLN A 50 -12.92 4.03 33.09
C GLN A 50 -11.94 4.67 32.09
N LEU A 51 -11.24 5.75 32.49
CA LEU A 51 -10.20 6.35 31.65
C LEU A 51 -9.05 5.36 31.42
N SER A 52 -8.62 4.67 32.48
CA SER A 52 -7.58 3.65 32.42
C SER A 52 -7.98 2.50 31.49
N ASP A 53 -9.21 2.00 31.62
CA ASP A 53 -9.75 0.94 30.76
C ASP A 53 -9.80 1.38 29.29
N ALA A 54 -10.27 2.59 29.03
CA ALA A 54 -10.33 3.17 27.68
C ALA A 54 -8.93 3.30 27.06
N LEU A 55 -7.94 3.78 27.82
CA LEU A 55 -6.56 3.90 27.35
C LEU A 55 -5.94 2.53 27.01
N VAL A 56 -6.20 1.50 27.83
CA VAL A 56 -5.73 0.14 27.55
C VAL A 56 -6.39 -0.42 26.28
N ALA A 57 -7.68 -0.20 26.09
CA ALA A 57 -8.39 -0.60 24.88
C ALA A 57 -7.82 0.08 23.63
N GLU A 58 -7.55 1.39 23.70
CA GLU A 58 -6.91 2.15 22.61
C GLU A 58 -5.50 1.63 22.29
N LEU A 59 -4.70 1.34 23.32
CA LEU A 59 -3.35 0.80 23.12
C LEU A 59 -3.38 -0.56 22.40
N ARG A 60 -4.34 -1.43 22.75
CA ARG A 60 -4.57 -2.71 22.08
C ARG A 60 -5.01 -2.52 20.62
N GLY A 61 -5.96 -1.60 20.38
CA GLY A 61 -6.44 -1.27 19.04
C GLY A 61 -5.30 -0.77 18.13
N ARG A 62 -4.43 0.11 18.65
CA ARG A 62 -3.24 0.60 17.94
C ARG A 62 -2.23 -0.51 17.64
N HIS A 63 -1.97 -1.40 18.59
CA HIS A 63 -1.08 -2.54 18.36
C HIS A 63 -1.62 -3.47 17.25
N CYS A 64 -2.92 -3.75 17.25
CA CYS A 64 -3.57 -4.49 16.16
C CYS A 64 -3.38 -3.79 14.80
N ALA A 65 -3.63 -2.48 14.73
CA ALA A 65 -3.52 -1.73 13.48
C ALA A 65 -2.07 -1.72 12.97
N ASN A 66 -1.10 -1.48 13.85
CA ASN A 66 0.32 -1.50 13.50
C ASN A 66 0.76 -2.88 13.02
N GLY A 67 0.31 -3.97 13.67
CA GLY A 67 0.59 -5.33 13.22
C GLY A 67 0.09 -5.58 11.79
N ARG A 68 -1.15 -5.16 11.48
CA ARG A 68 -1.70 -5.29 10.12
C ARG A 68 -0.92 -4.47 9.09
N ILE A 69 -0.52 -3.25 9.43
CA ILE A 69 0.30 -2.40 8.54
C ILE A 69 1.63 -3.07 8.23
N VAL A 70 2.30 -3.66 9.23
CA VAL A 70 3.55 -4.41 9.04
C VAL A 70 3.34 -5.59 8.10
N SER A 71 2.30 -6.40 8.33
CA SER A 71 1.98 -7.54 7.45
C SER A 71 1.66 -7.10 6.02
N ILE A 72 0.95 -5.98 5.83
CA ILE A 72 0.70 -5.42 4.50
C ILE A 72 2.04 -5.00 3.84
N ALA A 73 2.95 -4.38 4.59
CA ALA A 73 4.26 -3.99 4.06
C ALA A 73 5.08 -5.19 3.59
N GLU A 74 5.04 -6.31 4.32
CA GLU A 74 5.70 -7.57 3.94
C GLU A 74 5.12 -8.15 2.64
N ILE A 75 3.79 -8.10 2.48
CA ILE A 75 3.11 -8.55 1.25
C ILE A 75 3.48 -7.68 0.05
N LEU A 76 3.50 -6.35 0.25
CA LEU A 76 3.74 -5.40 -0.83
C LEU A 76 5.22 -5.29 -1.21
N ASN A 77 6.14 -5.61 -0.30
CA ASN A 77 7.57 -5.52 -0.53
C ASN A 77 8.35 -6.72 0.04
N PRO A 78 8.23 -7.91 -0.59
CA PRO A 78 8.88 -9.13 -0.10
C PRO A 78 10.41 -9.07 -0.14
N SER A 79 10.99 -8.15 -0.90
CA SER A 79 12.44 -7.95 -1.02
C SER A 79 13.05 -7.02 0.04
N GLY A 80 12.25 -6.45 0.95
CA GLY A 80 12.71 -5.48 1.95
C GLY A 80 12.85 -4.04 1.41
N PRO A 81 13.10 -3.04 2.28
CA PRO A 81 13.21 -1.64 1.86
C PRO A 81 14.29 -1.48 0.78
N ARG A 82 13.91 -0.81 -0.32
CA ARG A 82 14.83 -0.39 -1.39
C ARG A 82 15.45 0.96 -1.05
#